data_AF-A0A8J9SE94-F1
#
_entry.id   AF-A0A8J9SE94-F1
#
_cell.length_a   1.000
_cell.length_b   1.000
_cell.length_c   1.000
_cell.angle_alpha   90.00
_cell.angle_beta   90.00
_cell.angle_gamma   90.00
#
_symmetry.space_group_name_H-M   'P 1'
#
loop_
_entity.id
_entity.type
_entity.pdbx_description
1 polymer ?
#
loop_
_entity_poly.entity_id
_entity_poly.type
_entity_poly.pdbx_seq_one_letter_code
_entity_poly.pdbx_strand_id
1 'polypeptide(L)'
;MMDAWTMRLSSHSAAAFSGKQHHSRLPCTVQAPSRYHTGSQQRRNKEHTLVAHAAATDVADKKEEYNKSMGEQMNWGHLNPYEYHPERGLYYHEVAPNLLCGSQPQSPADIECLHAEGVTNIVNLQEDKDFAYWGVDFEAYRRRAAELGMFLDRRPIVDFDGESLRRNLPRIVLAIAGALLAGGRVYVHCTAGLGRAPAACIAWRYWFDDMQLDEAYTALTAIRPCGPKREAIRAATYDLLDSRGWHEFHNLPSDAYAFLNNDDRARLQRRIPERC
;
A
#
# COMPACT_ATOMS: atom_id res chain seq x y z
N MET A 1 -28.11 16.63 -0.38
CA MET A 1 -28.40 15.40 0.38
C MET A 1 -27.14 14.54 0.25
N MET A 2 -26.31 14.44 1.28
CA MET A 2 -25.05 13.68 1.24
C MET A 2 -25.36 12.19 1.13
N ASP A 3 -24.65 11.47 0.26
CA ASP A 3 -24.84 10.03 0.07
C ASP A 3 -24.32 9.23 1.28
N ALA A 4 -24.80 8.01 1.46
CA ALA A 4 -24.42 7.14 2.58
C ALA A 4 -22.90 6.86 2.65
N TRP A 5 -22.18 7.10 1.55
CA TRP A 5 -20.74 6.95 1.41
C TRP A 5 -19.98 8.13 2.04
N THR A 6 -20.37 9.38 1.75
CA THR A 6 -19.78 10.59 2.38
C THR A 6 -20.10 10.73 3.87
N MET A 7 -21.29 10.26 4.30
CA MET A 7 -21.67 10.28 5.72
C MET A 7 -20.80 9.34 6.58
N ARG A 8 -20.38 8.19 6.04
CA ARG A 8 -19.54 7.20 6.77
C ARG A 8 -18.08 7.62 6.92
N LEU A 9 -17.54 8.37 5.97
CA LEU A 9 -16.18 8.92 6.01
C LEU A 9 -16.06 10.06 7.03
N SER A 10 -17.10 10.90 7.13
CA SER A 10 -17.10 12.07 8.03
C SER A 10 -17.15 11.72 9.52
N SER A 11 -17.64 10.52 9.88
CA SER A 11 -17.81 10.10 11.28
C SER A 11 -16.61 9.37 11.89
N HIS A 12 -15.56 9.08 11.12
CA HIS A 12 -14.40 8.28 11.60
C HIS A 12 -13.11 9.11 11.79
N SER A 13 -13.15 10.44 11.64
CA SER A 13 -11.99 11.33 11.80
C SER A 13 -11.51 11.50 13.26
N ALA A 14 -12.15 10.84 14.23
CA ALA A 14 -11.78 10.95 15.65
C ALA A 14 -11.46 9.60 16.28
N ALA A 15 -10.42 8.92 15.80
CA ALA A 15 -9.76 7.87 16.58
C ALA A 15 -8.24 8.09 16.50
N ALA A 16 -7.66 8.55 17.59
CA ALA A 16 -6.22 8.72 17.74
C ALA A 16 -5.51 7.37 17.55
N PHE A 17 -4.73 7.28 16.47
CA PHE A 17 -3.94 6.11 16.11
C PHE A 17 -2.71 5.99 17.03
N SER A 18 -2.67 4.95 17.86
CA SER A 18 -1.43 4.51 18.50
C SER A 18 -0.68 3.58 17.54
N GLY A 19 0.49 4.01 17.07
CA GLY A 19 1.33 3.27 16.13
C GLY A 19 1.70 1.87 16.64
N LYS A 20 1.39 0.84 15.86
CA LYS A 20 1.99 -0.49 15.98
C LYS A 20 3.17 -0.58 15.01
N GLN A 21 4.24 -1.22 15.47
CA GLN A 21 5.52 -1.29 14.78
C GLN A 21 5.42 -2.05 13.45
N HIS A 22 6.01 -1.46 12.39
CA HIS A 22 6.22 -2.11 11.10
C HIS A 22 7.30 -3.19 11.21
N HIS A 23 6.93 -4.43 10.90
CA HIS A 23 7.85 -5.54 10.68
C HIS A 23 7.69 -6.03 9.25
N SER A 24 8.79 -6.05 8.48
CA SER A 24 8.91 -6.94 7.32
C SER A 24 8.77 -8.38 7.80
N ARG A 25 7.86 -9.16 7.22
CA ARG A 25 7.65 -10.56 7.61
C ARG A 25 8.25 -11.50 6.58
N LEU A 26 8.99 -12.49 7.08
CA LEU A 26 9.61 -13.59 6.34
C LEU A 26 8.54 -14.47 5.64
N PRO A 27 8.93 -15.26 4.63
CA PRO A 27 8.07 -16.30 4.06
C PRO A 27 7.55 -17.26 5.15
N CYS A 28 6.30 -17.68 4.99
CA CYS A 28 5.54 -18.48 5.96
C CYS A 28 6.24 -19.81 6.29
N THR A 29 6.96 -19.85 7.41
CA THR A 29 7.35 -21.09 8.12
C THR A 29 7.27 -20.86 9.64
N VAL A 30 7.04 -21.96 10.37
CA VAL A 30 6.36 -22.14 11.68
C VAL A 30 7.04 -21.49 12.92
N GLN A 31 6.24 -21.01 13.90
CA GLN A 31 6.59 -20.39 15.22
C GLN A 31 7.18 -21.39 16.27
N ALA A 32 7.75 -21.10 17.46
CA ALA A 32 7.58 -20.11 18.56
C ALA A 32 8.78 -20.25 19.59
N PRO A 33 8.80 -19.78 20.90
CA PRO A 33 8.11 -18.72 21.67
C PRO A 33 9.03 -17.77 22.52
N SER A 34 8.40 -16.81 23.22
CA SER A 34 8.92 -15.65 24.01
C SER A 34 9.17 -15.92 25.52
N ARG A 35 9.91 -15.02 26.25
CA ARG A 35 9.64 -14.64 27.67
C ARG A 35 10.06 -13.18 28.05
N TYR A 36 9.29 -12.64 29.02
CA TYR A 36 9.11 -11.26 29.54
C TYR A 36 10.07 -10.80 30.66
N HIS A 37 10.19 -9.47 30.95
CA HIS A 37 9.74 -8.80 32.21
C HIS A 37 10.03 -7.28 32.32
N THR A 38 9.33 -6.62 33.26
CA THR A 38 8.87 -5.21 33.34
C THR A 38 9.54 -4.30 34.41
N GLY A 39 9.37 -2.96 34.28
CA GLY A 39 9.40 -1.96 35.38
C GLY A 39 10.31 -0.74 35.09
N SER A 40 10.09 0.53 35.49
CA SER A 40 9.04 1.32 36.17
C SER A 40 9.37 2.84 35.98
N GLN A 41 8.45 3.73 36.36
CA GLN A 41 8.25 5.11 35.86
C GLN A 41 9.11 6.29 36.40
N GLN A 42 9.27 7.30 35.53
CA GLN A 42 9.19 8.78 35.71
C GLN A 42 10.36 9.61 36.33
N ARG A 43 10.92 10.55 35.54
CA ARG A 43 10.97 12.03 35.81
C ARG A 43 11.59 12.89 34.66
N ARG A 44 10.69 13.55 33.92
CA ARG A 44 10.67 14.99 33.48
C ARG A 44 11.68 15.57 32.44
N ASN A 45 11.32 15.36 31.16
CA ASN A 45 10.89 16.36 30.16
C ASN A 45 11.87 17.36 29.48
N LYS A 46 13.19 17.30 29.63
CA LYS A 46 14.13 17.99 28.69
C LYS A 46 15.25 17.10 28.13
N GLU A 47 15.75 16.15 28.91
CA GLU A 47 16.60 15.05 28.43
C GLU A 47 15.81 14.05 27.57
N HIS A 48 14.50 13.97 27.79
CA HIS A 48 13.61 13.05 27.09
C HIS A 48 13.64 13.20 25.56
N THR A 49 13.85 14.40 25.02
CA THR A 49 13.86 14.60 23.56
C THR A 49 15.17 14.14 22.92
N LEU A 50 16.31 14.39 23.58
CA LEU A 50 17.64 13.93 23.14
C LEU A 50 17.83 12.43 23.36
N VAL A 51 17.35 11.91 24.50
CA VAL A 51 17.36 10.47 24.82
C VAL A 51 16.36 9.73 23.93
N ALA A 52 15.20 10.31 23.60
CA ALA A 52 14.27 9.70 22.63
C ALA A 52 14.85 9.70 21.21
N HIS A 53 15.57 10.75 20.79
CA HIS A 53 16.30 10.73 19.52
C HIS A 53 17.41 9.69 19.53
N ALA A 54 18.25 9.66 20.57
CA ALA A 54 19.33 8.67 20.71
C ALA A 54 18.81 7.23 20.80
N ALA A 55 17.68 7.01 21.48
CA ALA A 55 17.03 5.71 21.54
C ALA A 55 16.35 5.34 20.21
N ALA A 56 15.78 6.30 19.49
CA ALA A 56 15.22 6.07 18.17
C ALA A 56 16.31 5.74 17.14
N THR A 57 17.48 6.39 17.21
CA THR A 57 18.65 6.07 16.39
C THR A 57 19.23 4.71 16.75
N ASP A 58 19.40 4.39 18.03
CA ASP A 58 19.89 3.07 18.48
C ASP A 58 18.95 1.92 18.05
N VAL A 59 17.63 2.15 18.06
CA VAL A 59 16.65 1.17 17.55
C VAL A 59 16.69 1.07 16.02
N ALA A 60 16.92 2.17 15.30
CA ALA A 60 17.08 2.16 13.84
C ALA A 60 18.36 1.43 13.42
N ASP A 61 19.48 1.70 14.09
CA ASP A 61 20.78 1.07 13.84
C ASP A 61 20.71 -0.44 14.11
N LYS A 62 20.09 -0.84 15.23
CA LYS A 62 19.85 -2.27 15.53
C LYS A 62 18.95 -2.97 14.51
N LYS A 63 17.94 -2.26 13.98
CA LYS A 63 17.08 -2.79 12.91
C LYS A 63 17.86 -2.96 11.61
N GLU A 64 18.74 -2.01 11.28
CA GLU A 64 19.56 -2.07 10.08
C GLU A 64 20.59 -3.20 10.15
N GLU A 65 21.26 -3.36 11.29
CA GLU A 65 22.20 -4.46 11.54
C GLU A 65 21.50 -5.83 11.46
N TYR A 66 20.32 -5.96 12.07
CA TYR A 66 19.51 -7.18 11.98
C TYR A 66 19.06 -7.49 10.55
N ASN A 67 18.55 -6.50 9.82
CA ASN A 67 18.11 -6.68 8.44
C ASN A 67 19.28 -7.07 7.54
N LYS A 68 20.47 -6.50 7.78
CA LYS A 68 21.70 -6.88 7.08
C LYS A 68 22.09 -8.33 7.39
N SER A 69 22.11 -8.74 8.67
CA SER A 69 22.47 -10.11 9.04
C SER A 69 21.48 -11.13 8.51
N MET A 70 20.18 -10.83 8.55
CA MET A 70 19.14 -11.68 7.97
C MET A 70 19.25 -11.73 6.45
N GLY A 71 19.55 -10.59 5.81
CA GLY A 71 19.81 -10.51 4.38
C GLY A 71 20.98 -11.40 3.98
N GLU A 72 22.07 -11.43 4.74
CA GLU A 72 23.20 -12.32 4.50
C GLU A 72 22.82 -13.80 4.68
N GLN A 73 22.12 -14.15 5.78
CA GLN A 73 21.70 -15.52 6.08
C GLN A 73 20.71 -16.09 5.05
N MET A 74 19.80 -15.27 4.55
CA MET A 74 18.82 -15.66 3.52
C MET A 74 19.40 -15.56 2.10
N ASN A 75 20.68 -15.22 1.95
CA ASN A 75 21.35 -14.93 0.69
C ASN A 75 20.61 -13.87 -0.16
N TRP A 76 20.12 -12.83 0.51
CA TRP A 76 19.28 -11.76 0.00
C TRP A 76 19.97 -10.38 0.04
N GLY A 77 21.09 -10.24 0.74
CA GLY A 77 21.80 -8.98 0.92
C GLY A 77 22.36 -8.37 -0.37
N HIS A 78 22.47 -9.15 -1.45
CA HIS A 78 22.93 -8.69 -2.76
C HIS A 78 21.81 -8.23 -3.70
N LEU A 79 20.54 -8.49 -3.36
CA LEU A 79 19.42 -8.23 -4.26
C LEU A 79 18.94 -6.80 -4.15
N ASN A 80 18.82 -6.13 -5.30
CA ASN A 80 18.33 -4.76 -5.39
C ASN A 80 16.84 -4.71 -4.98
N PRO A 81 16.45 -3.90 -3.97
CA PRO A 81 15.05 -3.81 -3.52
C PRO A 81 14.11 -3.18 -4.56
N TYR A 82 14.67 -2.51 -5.59
CA TYR A 82 13.93 -1.95 -6.73
C TYR A 82 13.77 -2.92 -7.90
N GLU A 83 14.23 -4.17 -7.76
CA GLU A 83 14.09 -5.23 -8.76
C GLU A 83 13.17 -6.34 -8.27
N TYR A 84 12.53 -7.01 -9.23
CA TYR A 84 11.66 -8.13 -8.94
C TYR A 84 12.44 -9.44 -8.93
N HIS A 85 12.35 -10.15 -7.81
CA HIS A 85 13.06 -11.40 -7.53
C HIS A 85 12.03 -12.51 -7.26
N PRO A 86 11.45 -13.12 -8.32
CA PRO A 86 10.35 -14.09 -8.19
C PRO A 86 10.71 -15.32 -7.35
N GLU A 87 11.98 -15.71 -7.31
CA GLU A 87 12.51 -16.83 -6.53
C GLU A 87 12.40 -16.61 -5.00
N ARG A 88 12.17 -15.38 -4.55
CA ARG A 88 11.83 -15.08 -3.15
C ARG A 88 10.40 -15.48 -2.78
N GLY A 89 9.57 -15.82 -3.77
CA GLY A 89 8.15 -16.08 -3.59
C GLY A 89 7.36 -14.80 -3.31
N LEU A 90 6.21 -14.97 -2.65
CA LEU A 90 5.34 -13.87 -2.26
C LEU A 90 6.02 -12.98 -1.20
N TYR A 91 6.12 -11.68 -1.45
CA TYR A 91 6.65 -10.71 -0.48
C TYR A 91 5.87 -9.39 -0.51
N TYR A 92 5.54 -8.90 0.68
CA TYR A 92 4.65 -7.76 0.85
C TYR A 92 4.89 -7.03 2.16
N HIS A 93 4.34 -5.83 2.26
CA HIS A 93 4.43 -5.00 3.46
C HIS A 93 3.07 -4.40 3.76
N GLU A 94 2.72 -4.28 5.04
CA GLU A 94 1.59 -3.47 5.48
C GLU A 94 2.00 -2.00 5.44
N VAL A 95 1.45 -1.25 4.47
CA VAL A 95 1.81 0.14 4.16
C VAL A 95 0.86 1.15 4.81
N ALA A 96 -0.29 0.69 5.30
CA ALA A 96 -1.22 1.37 6.18
C ALA A 96 -2.04 0.30 6.92
N PRO A 97 -2.74 0.64 8.02
CA PRO A 97 -3.56 -0.32 8.76
C PRO A 97 -4.52 -1.08 7.83
N ASN A 98 -4.42 -2.40 7.82
CA ASN A 98 -5.20 -3.29 6.96
C ASN A 98 -4.97 -3.16 5.45
N LEU A 99 -3.96 -2.40 5.01
CA LEU A 99 -3.59 -2.25 3.61
C LEU A 99 -2.19 -2.79 3.35
N LEU A 100 -2.12 -3.89 2.63
CA LEU A 100 -0.89 -4.56 2.25
C LEU A 100 -0.59 -4.30 0.78
N CYS A 101 0.70 -4.12 0.47
CA CYS A 101 1.20 -3.92 -0.89
C CYS A 101 2.32 -4.92 -1.17
N GLY A 102 2.23 -5.65 -2.30
CA GLY A 102 3.21 -6.71 -2.58
C GLY A 102 3.27 -7.23 -4.01
N SER A 103 4.08 -8.29 -4.18
CA SER A 103 4.23 -9.03 -5.43
C SER A 103 3.04 -9.95 -5.72
N GLN A 104 2.98 -10.50 -6.92
CA GLN A 104 1.94 -11.46 -7.27
C GLN A 104 2.04 -12.74 -6.40
N PRO A 105 0.92 -13.29 -5.94
CA PRO A 105 0.85 -14.70 -5.57
C PRO A 105 1.23 -15.56 -6.77
N GLN A 106 2.03 -16.60 -6.56
CA GLN A 106 2.49 -17.49 -7.63
C GLN A 106 1.75 -18.84 -7.61
N SER A 107 1.14 -19.18 -6.48
CA SER A 107 0.48 -20.46 -6.24
C SER A 107 -0.75 -20.35 -5.33
N PRO A 108 -1.61 -21.38 -5.27
CA PRO A 108 -2.67 -21.46 -4.26
C PRO A 108 -2.17 -21.37 -2.81
N ALA A 109 -0.96 -21.86 -2.51
CA ALA A 109 -0.38 -21.78 -1.17
C ALA A 109 -0.08 -20.32 -0.75
N ASP A 110 0.26 -19.46 -1.70
CA ASP A 110 0.44 -18.01 -1.43
C ASP A 110 -0.89 -17.36 -1.02
N ILE A 111 -2.02 -17.84 -1.58
CA ILE A 111 -3.36 -17.36 -1.22
C ILE A 111 -3.74 -17.80 0.18
N GLU A 112 -3.42 -19.05 0.53
CA GLU A 112 -3.59 -19.54 1.90
C GLU A 112 -2.76 -18.73 2.90
N CYS A 113 -1.53 -18.35 2.53
CA CYS A 113 -0.69 -17.47 3.35
C CYS A 113 -1.34 -16.10 3.56
N LEU A 114 -1.88 -15.48 2.51
CA LEU A 114 -2.60 -14.21 2.62
C LEU A 114 -3.85 -14.34 3.49
N HIS A 115 -4.63 -15.40 3.31
CA HIS A 115 -5.80 -15.69 4.13
C HIS A 115 -5.44 -15.88 5.61
N ALA A 116 -4.35 -16.61 5.91
CA ALA A 116 -3.85 -16.80 7.27
C ALA A 116 -3.41 -15.47 7.94
N GLU A 117 -2.96 -14.49 7.15
CA GLU A 117 -2.68 -13.12 7.59
C GLU A 117 -3.95 -12.24 7.71
N GLY A 118 -5.13 -12.85 7.55
CA GLY A 118 -6.43 -12.20 7.68
C GLY A 118 -6.84 -11.37 6.48
N VAL A 119 -6.17 -11.49 5.33
CA VAL A 119 -6.58 -10.81 4.10
C VAL A 119 -7.97 -11.30 3.70
N THR A 120 -8.87 -10.36 3.44
CA THR A 120 -10.24 -10.64 3.00
C THR A 120 -10.49 -10.20 1.56
N ASN A 121 -9.74 -9.21 1.09
CA ASN A 121 -9.88 -8.65 -0.25
C ASN A 121 -8.52 -8.63 -0.95
N ILE A 122 -8.47 -9.10 -2.19
CA ILE A 122 -7.30 -8.98 -3.04
C ILE A 122 -7.63 -8.09 -4.23
N VAL A 123 -6.85 -7.03 -4.42
CA VAL A 123 -6.94 -6.12 -5.57
C VAL A 123 -5.76 -6.42 -6.49
N ASN A 124 -6.06 -7.08 -7.61
CA ASN A 124 -5.09 -7.53 -8.59
C ASN A 124 -5.05 -6.57 -9.79
N LEU A 125 -3.88 -5.96 -10.02
CA LEU A 125 -3.68 -4.95 -11.07
C LEU A 125 -3.06 -5.51 -12.37
N GLN A 126 -2.91 -6.83 -12.49
CA GLN A 126 -2.25 -7.49 -13.61
C GLN A 126 -3.18 -7.71 -14.81
N GLU A 127 -2.58 -7.61 -16.00
CA GLU A 127 -3.17 -8.07 -17.26
C GLU A 127 -2.92 -9.57 -17.45
N ASP A 128 -3.71 -10.24 -18.29
CA ASP A 128 -3.57 -11.68 -18.52
C ASP A 128 -2.18 -12.06 -19.08
N LYS A 129 -1.59 -11.17 -19.90
CA LYS A 129 -0.22 -11.34 -20.41
C LYS A 129 0.84 -11.37 -19.30
N ASP A 130 0.57 -10.74 -18.15
CA ASP A 130 1.51 -10.75 -17.03
C ASP A 130 1.57 -12.16 -16.44
N PHE A 131 0.42 -12.81 -16.23
CA PHE A 131 0.38 -14.20 -15.74
C PHE A 131 1.03 -15.16 -16.74
N ALA A 132 0.72 -14.99 -18.03
CA ALA A 132 1.29 -15.82 -19.09
C ALA A 132 2.82 -15.72 -19.14
N TYR A 133 3.38 -14.51 -18.99
CA TYR A 133 4.82 -14.29 -18.96
C TYR A 133 5.49 -14.98 -17.76
N TRP A 134 4.86 -14.92 -16.58
CA TRP A 134 5.41 -15.50 -15.34
C TRP A 134 5.01 -16.95 -15.07
N GLY A 135 4.22 -17.58 -15.95
CA GLY A 135 3.75 -18.95 -15.77
C GLY A 135 2.82 -19.15 -14.58
N VAL A 136 2.06 -18.11 -14.19
CA VAL A 136 1.13 -18.17 -13.05
C VAL A 136 -0.23 -18.72 -13.50
N ASP A 137 -0.67 -19.81 -12.87
CA ASP A 137 -2.03 -20.33 -13.03
C ASP A 137 -3.04 -19.45 -12.26
N PHE A 138 -3.47 -18.38 -12.92
CA PHE A 138 -4.44 -17.45 -12.34
C PHE A 138 -5.78 -18.12 -12.00
N GLU A 139 -6.19 -19.17 -12.72
CA GLU A 139 -7.45 -19.86 -12.44
C GLU A 139 -7.37 -20.70 -11.16
N ALA A 140 -6.23 -21.34 -10.90
CA ALA A 140 -5.98 -22.02 -9.62
C ALA A 140 -5.97 -21.03 -8.44
N TYR A 141 -5.32 -19.88 -8.62
CA TYR A 141 -5.38 -18.78 -7.66
C TYR A 141 -6.84 -18.35 -7.41
N ARG A 142 -7.57 -17.96 -8.46
CA ARG A 142 -8.95 -17.47 -8.35
C ARG A 142 -9.85 -18.47 -7.64
N ARG A 143 -9.75 -19.75 -7.99
CA ARG A 143 -10.50 -20.83 -7.33
C ARG A 143 -10.15 -20.91 -5.84
N ARG A 144 -8.86 -20.85 -5.48
CA ARG A 144 -8.45 -20.93 -4.08
C ARG A 144 -8.94 -19.73 -3.25
N ALA A 145 -8.88 -18.53 -3.80
CA ALA A 145 -9.40 -17.33 -3.14
C ALA A 145 -10.91 -17.46 -2.86
N ALA A 146 -11.67 -17.98 -3.84
CA ALA A 146 -13.12 -18.20 -3.68
C ALA A 146 -13.44 -19.26 -2.62
N GLU A 147 -12.70 -20.38 -2.58
CA GLU A 147 -12.84 -21.43 -1.55
C GLU A 147 -12.61 -20.90 -0.14
N LEU A 148 -11.68 -19.95 0.01
CA LEU A 148 -11.35 -19.29 1.28
C LEU A 148 -12.27 -18.09 1.60
N GLY A 149 -13.26 -17.80 0.75
CA GLY A 149 -14.18 -16.69 0.95
C GLY A 149 -13.53 -15.31 0.79
N MET A 150 -12.37 -15.22 0.14
CA MET A 150 -11.70 -13.96 -0.17
C MET A 150 -12.32 -13.32 -1.42
N PHE A 151 -12.54 -12.02 -1.38
CA PHE A 151 -12.98 -11.27 -2.56
C PHE A 151 -11.78 -10.91 -3.44
N LEU A 152 -11.79 -11.39 -4.68
CA LEU A 152 -10.76 -11.07 -5.67
C LEU A 152 -11.30 -10.05 -6.68
N ASP A 153 -10.85 -8.80 -6.59
CA ASP A 153 -11.15 -7.72 -7.52
C ASP A 153 -10.00 -7.54 -8.52
N ARG A 154 -10.28 -7.74 -9.80
CA ARG A 154 -9.31 -7.46 -10.87
C ARG A 154 -9.52 -6.06 -11.43
N ARG A 155 -8.47 -5.25 -11.41
CA ARG A 155 -8.42 -3.93 -12.04
C ARG A 155 -7.17 -3.80 -12.93
N PRO A 156 -7.14 -4.46 -14.11
CA PRO A 156 -5.93 -4.57 -14.92
C PRO A 156 -5.39 -3.21 -15.36
N ILE A 157 -4.08 -3.02 -15.23
CA ILE A 157 -3.33 -1.84 -15.69
C ILE A 157 -2.14 -2.31 -16.51
N VAL A 158 -1.90 -1.62 -17.63
CA VAL A 158 -0.74 -1.88 -18.49
C VAL A 158 0.55 -1.62 -17.72
N ASP A 159 1.43 -2.62 -17.69
CA ASP A 159 2.71 -2.46 -16.99
C ASP A 159 3.60 -1.41 -17.66
N PHE A 160 4.38 -0.69 -16.85
CA PHE A 160 5.23 0.42 -17.28
C PHE A 160 4.52 1.58 -18.01
N ASP A 161 3.18 1.65 -18.01
CA ASP A 161 2.40 2.71 -18.64
C ASP A 161 1.81 3.69 -17.60
N GLY A 162 2.24 4.96 -17.68
CA GLY A 162 1.78 6.01 -16.75
C GLY A 162 0.37 6.52 -17.06
N GLU A 163 -0.05 6.52 -18.32
CA GLU A 163 -1.38 6.96 -18.72
C GLU A 163 -2.43 5.88 -18.42
N SER A 164 -2.07 4.60 -18.61
CA SER A 164 -2.90 3.49 -18.16
C SER A 164 -3.09 3.58 -16.64
N LEU A 165 -2.02 3.76 -15.87
CA LEU A 165 -2.13 3.95 -14.42
C LEU A 165 -3.03 5.13 -14.06
N ARG A 166 -2.78 6.33 -14.62
CA ARG A 166 -3.58 7.54 -14.42
C ARG A 166 -5.08 7.29 -14.61
N ARG A 167 -5.48 6.71 -15.74
CA ARG A 167 -6.88 6.45 -16.09
C ARG A 167 -7.56 5.42 -15.18
N ASN A 168 -6.80 4.51 -14.60
CA ASN A 168 -7.34 3.40 -13.82
C ASN A 168 -7.34 3.68 -12.30
N LEU A 169 -6.54 4.63 -11.81
CA LEU A 169 -6.42 4.92 -10.37
C LEU A 169 -7.77 5.17 -9.66
N PRO A 170 -8.73 5.95 -10.20
CA PRO A 170 -10.01 6.21 -9.51
C PRO A 170 -10.75 4.93 -9.10
N ARG A 171 -10.94 3.99 -10.03
CA ARG A 171 -11.68 2.74 -9.76
C ARG A 171 -10.92 1.78 -8.84
N ILE A 172 -9.59 1.80 -8.88
CA ILE A 172 -8.76 0.98 -7.99
C ILE A 172 -8.84 1.51 -6.57
N VAL A 173 -8.68 2.82 -6.39
CA VAL A 173 -8.76 3.46 -5.08
C VAL A 173 -10.17 3.30 -4.49
N LEU A 174 -11.21 3.35 -5.32
CA LEU A 174 -12.58 3.05 -4.89
C LEU A 174 -12.71 1.63 -4.34
N ALA A 175 -12.13 0.63 -5.01
CA ALA A 175 -12.13 -0.76 -4.54
C ALA A 175 -11.39 -0.90 -3.19
N ILE A 176 -10.22 -0.27 -3.06
CA ILE A 176 -9.44 -0.26 -1.80
C ILE A 176 -10.24 0.41 -0.67
N ALA A 177 -10.77 1.62 -0.92
CA ALA A 177 -11.52 2.38 0.07
C ALA A 177 -12.79 1.65 0.53
N GLY A 178 -13.55 1.08 -0.41
CA GLY A 178 -14.75 0.31 -0.10
C GLY A 178 -14.45 -0.93 0.76
N ALA A 179 -13.39 -1.67 0.41
CA ALA A 179 -12.97 -2.86 1.14
C ALA A 179 -12.49 -2.54 2.57
N LEU A 180 -11.70 -1.48 2.74
CA LEU A 180 -11.25 -1.03 4.06
C LEU A 180 -12.40 -0.48 4.92
N LEU A 181 -13.32 0.29 4.32
CA LEU A 181 -14.50 0.82 5.00
C LEU A 181 -15.46 -0.29 5.46
N ALA A 182 -15.47 -1.43 4.76
CA ALA A 182 -16.19 -2.62 5.17
C ALA A 182 -15.50 -3.41 6.31
N GLY A 183 -14.36 -2.93 6.82
CA GLY A 183 -13.57 -3.60 7.85
C GLY A 183 -12.66 -4.71 7.33
N GLY A 184 -12.51 -4.83 6.01
CA GLY A 184 -11.66 -5.83 5.40
C GLY A 184 -10.17 -5.50 5.48
N ARG A 185 -9.35 -6.53 5.25
CA ARG A 185 -7.89 -6.40 5.07
C ARG A 185 -7.57 -6.63 3.60
N VAL A 186 -6.94 -5.63 2.99
CA VAL A 186 -6.79 -5.50 1.54
C VAL A 186 -5.36 -5.79 1.13
N TYR A 187 -5.18 -6.75 0.24
CA TYR A 187 -3.92 -7.04 -0.42
C TYR A 187 -3.93 -6.44 -1.83
N VAL A 188 -3.15 -5.40 -2.08
CA VAL A 188 -3.00 -4.79 -3.41
C VAL A 188 -1.71 -5.29 -4.04
N HIS A 189 -1.80 -5.87 -5.23
CA HIS A 189 -0.62 -6.35 -5.95
C HIS A 189 -0.67 -6.05 -7.45
N CYS A 190 0.53 -6.02 -8.04
CA CYS A 190 0.72 -6.17 -9.47
C CYS A 190 1.68 -7.36 -9.67
N THR A 191 2.56 -7.34 -10.66
CA THR A 191 3.60 -8.38 -10.78
C THR A 191 4.60 -8.30 -9.63
N ALA A 192 5.37 -7.21 -9.57
CA ALA A 192 6.45 -7.05 -8.59
C ALA A 192 6.03 -6.29 -7.32
N GLY A 193 4.89 -5.60 -7.35
CA GLY A 193 4.53 -4.65 -6.30
C GLY A 193 5.47 -3.44 -6.20
N LEU A 194 6.09 -3.01 -7.31
CA LEU A 194 7.08 -1.92 -7.34
C LEU A 194 6.62 -0.68 -8.13
N GLY A 195 5.54 -0.79 -8.90
CA GLY A 195 5.02 0.29 -9.75
C GLY A 195 3.53 0.53 -9.57
N ARG A 196 2.70 -0.31 -10.19
CA ARG A 196 1.22 -0.18 -10.23
C ARG A 196 0.58 -0.23 -8.83
N ALA A 197 0.87 -1.29 -8.06
CA ALA A 197 0.31 -1.49 -6.72
C ALA A 197 0.70 -0.38 -5.72
N PRO A 198 2.00 -0.02 -5.56
CA PRO A 198 2.36 1.05 -4.63
C PRO A 198 1.76 2.40 -5.05
N ALA A 199 1.63 2.68 -6.36
CA ALA A 199 0.95 3.91 -6.81
C ALA A 199 -0.54 3.95 -6.38
N ALA A 200 -1.25 2.84 -6.48
CA ALA A 200 -2.64 2.74 -6.01
C ALA A 200 -2.76 2.93 -4.49
N CYS A 201 -1.86 2.33 -3.72
CA CYS A 201 -1.80 2.52 -2.26
C CYS A 201 -1.50 3.98 -1.89
N ILE A 202 -0.52 4.62 -2.55
CA ILE A 202 -0.20 6.04 -2.35
C ILE A 202 -1.40 6.92 -2.70
N ALA A 203 -2.07 6.66 -3.83
CA ALA A 203 -3.26 7.41 -4.22
C ALA A 203 -4.39 7.26 -3.19
N TRP A 204 -4.63 6.05 -2.67
CA TRP A 204 -5.59 5.87 -1.58
C TRP A 204 -5.21 6.68 -0.34
N ARG A 205 -3.94 6.63 0.10
CA ARG A 205 -3.49 7.40 1.26
C ARG A 205 -3.63 8.91 1.04
N TYR A 206 -3.23 9.36 -0.14
CA TYR A 206 -3.36 10.76 -0.55
C TYR A 206 -4.80 11.21 -0.67
N TRP A 207 -5.75 10.36 -1.05
CA TRP A 207 -7.15 10.77 -1.27
C TRP A 207 -8.05 10.53 -0.05
N PHE A 208 -7.79 9.52 0.77
CA PHE A 208 -8.68 9.03 1.83
C PHE A 208 -8.05 8.92 3.24
N ASP A 209 -6.72 8.97 3.39
CA ASP A 209 -6.00 8.80 4.68
C ASP A 209 -5.44 10.13 5.21
N ASP A 210 -6.03 11.26 4.79
CA ASP A 210 -5.65 12.64 5.16
C ASP A 210 -4.18 13.04 4.96
N MET A 211 -3.45 12.32 4.12
CA MET A 211 -2.07 12.65 3.77
C MET A 211 -2.01 13.61 2.57
N GLN A 212 -0.90 14.33 2.44
CA GLN A 212 -0.52 15.00 1.19
C GLN A 212 0.31 14.06 0.29
N LEU A 213 0.43 14.36 -1.01
CA LEU A 213 1.01 13.42 -1.97
C LEU A 213 2.45 13.01 -1.60
N ASP A 214 3.29 13.98 -1.26
CA ASP A 214 4.69 13.72 -0.89
C ASP A 214 4.82 12.91 0.40
N GLU A 215 3.93 13.16 1.36
CA GLU A 215 3.90 12.45 2.63
C GLU A 215 3.49 10.99 2.42
N ALA A 216 2.41 10.76 1.67
CA ALA A 216 1.94 9.42 1.32
C ALA A 216 2.99 8.63 0.52
N TYR A 217 3.65 9.29 -0.43
CA TYR A 217 4.72 8.69 -1.23
C TYR A 217 5.89 8.28 -0.34
N THR A 218 6.40 9.21 0.46
CA THR A 218 7.55 9.00 1.35
C THR A 218 7.26 7.89 2.37
N ALA A 219 6.08 7.92 3.00
CA ALA A 219 5.68 6.92 3.98
C ALA A 219 5.64 5.51 3.37
N LEU A 220 5.10 5.35 2.15
CA LEU A 220 5.08 4.04 1.50
C LEU A 220 6.50 3.60 1.10
N THR A 221 7.28 4.46 0.45
CA THR A 221 8.61 4.08 -0.07
C THR A 221 9.63 3.84 1.04
N ALA A 222 9.44 4.42 2.22
CA ALA A 222 10.24 4.12 3.40
C ALA A 222 10.00 2.70 3.93
N ILE A 223 8.76 2.20 3.82
CA ILE A 223 8.40 0.82 4.21
C ILE A 223 8.80 -0.18 3.12
N ARG A 224 8.55 0.17 1.86
CA ARG A 224 8.81 -0.67 0.69
C ARG A 224 9.53 0.16 -0.37
N PRO A 225 10.87 0.08 -0.46
CA PRO A 225 11.63 0.80 -1.49
C PRO A 225 11.15 0.40 -2.88
N CYS A 226 10.58 1.36 -3.62
CA CYS A 226 10.02 1.14 -4.94
C CYS A 226 9.90 2.47 -5.71
N GLY A 227 9.55 2.40 -7.01
CA GLY A 227 9.49 3.55 -7.91
C GLY A 227 8.12 3.74 -8.59
N PRO A 228 7.02 3.94 -7.85
CA PRO A 228 5.71 4.23 -8.44
C PRO A 228 5.71 5.56 -9.20
N LYS A 229 4.97 5.63 -10.30
CA LYS A 229 4.91 6.85 -11.13
C LYS A 229 4.10 7.96 -10.43
N ARG A 230 4.77 8.80 -9.65
CA ARG A 230 4.17 9.93 -8.91
C ARG A 230 3.31 10.83 -9.79
N GLU A 231 3.81 11.17 -10.98
CA GLU A 231 3.10 12.01 -11.95
C GLU A 231 1.74 11.44 -12.35
N ALA A 232 1.58 10.11 -12.44
CA ALA A 232 0.29 9.50 -12.77
C ALA A 232 -0.76 9.71 -11.67
N ILE A 233 -0.34 9.74 -10.40
CA ILE A 233 -1.21 10.03 -9.25
C ILE A 233 -1.64 11.49 -9.26
N ARG A 234 -0.69 12.40 -9.49
CA ARG A 234 -0.94 13.84 -9.62
C ARG A 234 -1.89 14.14 -10.79
N ALA A 235 -1.66 13.49 -11.93
CA ALA A 235 -2.49 13.61 -13.13
C ALA A 235 -3.91 13.05 -12.93
N ALA A 236 -4.07 11.93 -12.22
CA ALA A 236 -5.38 11.40 -11.88
C ALA A 236 -6.14 12.31 -10.91
N THR A 237 -5.41 12.94 -9.98
CA THR A 237 -5.97 13.94 -9.06
C THR A 237 -6.48 15.17 -9.83
N TYR A 238 -5.69 15.65 -10.79
CA TYR A 238 -6.11 16.68 -11.74
C TYR A 238 -7.39 16.27 -12.49
N ASP A 239 -7.44 15.06 -13.07
CA ASP A 239 -8.60 14.59 -13.85
C ASP A 239 -9.91 14.55 -13.05
N LEU A 240 -9.80 14.32 -11.73
CA LEU A 240 -10.94 14.28 -10.82
C LEU A 240 -11.41 15.68 -10.42
N LEU A 241 -10.52 16.67 -10.36
CA LEU A 241 -10.84 18.00 -9.83
C LEU A 241 -11.07 19.05 -10.92
N ASP A 242 -10.29 18.98 -11.99
CA ASP A 242 -10.26 19.95 -13.07
C ASP A 242 -11.16 19.55 -14.24
N SER A 243 -11.69 20.54 -14.95
CA SER A 243 -12.55 20.36 -16.12
C SER A 243 -11.92 20.88 -17.42
N ARG A 244 -10.70 21.43 -17.39
CA ARG A 244 -10.01 21.98 -18.57
C ARG A 244 -9.57 20.94 -19.61
N GLY A 245 -9.68 19.65 -19.27
CA GLY A 245 -9.32 18.53 -20.14
C GLY A 245 -7.98 17.91 -19.75
N TRP A 246 -7.82 16.60 -20.00
CA TRP A 246 -6.72 15.80 -19.47
C TRP A 246 -5.32 16.21 -19.96
N HIS A 247 -5.22 16.77 -21.17
CA HIS A 247 -3.96 17.19 -21.81
C HIS A 247 -3.34 18.43 -21.16
N GLU A 248 -4.17 19.30 -20.57
CA GLU A 248 -3.71 20.53 -19.91
C GLU A 248 -2.81 20.27 -18.69
N PHE A 249 -2.89 19.07 -18.11
CA PHE A 249 -2.03 18.67 -17.01
C PHE A 249 -0.54 18.85 -17.31
N HIS A 250 -0.11 18.58 -18.56
CA HIS A 250 1.29 18.65 -18.96
C HIS A 250 1.85 20.08 -18.97
N ASN A 251 0.98 21.09 -18.98
CA ASN A 251 1.35 22.51 -18.95
C ASN A 251 1.46 23.06 -17.52
N LEU A 252 1.10 22.26 -16.51
CA LEU A 252 1.08 22.71 -15.12
C LEU A 252 2.45 22.56 -14.45
N PRO A 253 2.73 23.39 -13.43
CA PRO A 253 3.88 23.19 -12.54
C PRO A 253 3.94 21.78 -11.96
N SER A 254 5.15 21.32 -11.61
CA SER A 254 5.40 19.97 -11.08
C SER A 254 4.77 19.72 -9.71
N ASP A 255 4.45 20.77 -8.96
CA ASP A 255 3.81 20.73 -7.65
C ASP A 255 2.27 20.89 -7.73
N ALA A 256 1.72 21.23 -8.90
CA ALA A 256 0.27 21.37 -9.06
C ALA A 256 -0.43 20.04 -8.73
N TYR A 257 -1.47 20.08 -7.88
CA TYR A 257 -2.19 18.89 -7.40
C TYR A 257 -1.33 17.91 -6.58
N ALA A 258 -0.23 18.37 -5.96
CA ALA A 258 0.45 17.63 -4.89
C ALA A 258 -0.20 17.89 -3.52
N PHE A 259 -0.90 19.02 -3.37
CA PHE A 259 -1.62 19.42 -2.17
C PHE A 259 -3.13 19.42 -2.39
N LEU A 260 -3.90 18.90 -1.42
CA LEU A 260 -5.36 19.03 -1.34
C LEU A 260 -5.74 19.75 -0.05
N ASN A 261 -6.50 20.83 -0.19
CA ASN A 261 -7.29 21.35 0.92
C ASN A 261 -8.52 20.45 1.17
N ASN A 262 -9.23 20.68 2.27
CA ASN A 262 -10.37 19.87 2.68
C ASN A 262 -11.52 19.87 1.65
N ASP A 263 -11.77 21.00 0.99
CA ASP A 263 -12.84 21.13 0.00
C ASP A 263 -12.53 20.34 -1.27
N ASP A 264 -11.30 20.42 -1.75
CA ASP A 264 -10.81 19.65 -2.90
C ASP A 264 -10.80 18.15 -2.59
N ARG A 265 -10.32 17.75 -1.39
CA ARG A 265 -10.38 16.37 -0.93
C ARG A 265 -11.82 15.85 -0.93
N ALA A 266 -12.76 16.58 -0.34
CA ALA A 266 -14.16 16.20 -0.29
C ALA A 266 -14.79 16.14 -1.69
N ARG A 267 -14.44 17.07 -2.58
CA ARG A 267 -14.91 17.08 -3.98
C ARG A 267 -14.38 15.89 -4.76
N LEU A 268 -13.10 15.56 -4.60
CA LEU A 268 -12.45 14.40 -5.22
C LEU A 268 -13.12 13.10 -4.77
N GLN A 269 -13.33 12.93 -3.45
CA GLN A 269 -13.95 11.73 -2.89
C GLN A 269 -15.38 11.50 -3.40
N ARG A 270 -16.17 12.57 -3.60
CA ARG A 270 -17.51 12.49 -4.20
C ARG A 270 -17.48 12.11 -5.68
N ARG A 271 -16.50 12.60 -6.44
CA ARG A 271 -16.42 12.38 -7.90
C ARG A 271 -15.87 11.00 -8.29
N ILE A 272 -15.12 10.34 -7.42
CA ILE A 272 -14.58 9.01 -7.71
C ILE A 272 -15.70 8.00 -8.04
N PRO A 273 -16.74 7.82 -7.18
CA PRO A 273 -17.85 6.93 -7.49
C PRO A 273 -18.63 7.30 -8.76
N GLU A 274 -18.76 8.61 -9.08
CA GLU A 274 -19.50 9.10 -10.26
C GLU A 274 -18.81 8.76 -11.59
N ARG A 275 -17.51 8.43 -11.55
CA ARG A 275 -16.68 8.20 -12.74
C ARG A 275 -16.21 6.74 -12.91
N CYS A 276 -16.70 5.82 -12.08
CA CYS A 276 -16.26 4.43 -12.04
C CYS A 276 -17.37 3.42 -12.33
#